data_AF-A0A496UBB1-F1
#
_entry.id   AF-A0A496UBB1-F1
#
_cell.length_a   1.000
_cell.length_b   1.000
_cell.length_c   1.000
_cell.angle_alpha   90.00
_cell.angle_beta   90.00
_cell.angle_gamma   90.00
#
_symmetry.space_group_name_H-M   'P 1'
#
loop_
_entity.id
_entity.type
_entity.pdbx_description
1 polymer ?
#
loop_
_entity_poly.entity_id
_entity_poly.type
_entity_poly.pdbx_seq_one_letter_code
_entity_poly.pdbx_strand_id
1 'polypeptide(L)'
;MKTLILTAAVIMTAGCTKTTVVQSRYIIQPDTQSSQCRYTWQHGDYWEFLAWALLDDIPSADVLALTAGYLPEVLPAPGTEILIPLSEDLEQAAINRMDAARLVRAATELRETDRDGCMQLLRQAEEKDPSWSVPVADITVLLLEDGKTDQALELLDPMCHKNIPALILAGIDWRNGNTEGALRHLSEAMATNNPRPEVLAATGIALAVTGEREQAGNNIRQLLENPDAPSELRVLVMRYALMLADSQ
;
A
#
# COMPACT_ATOMS: atom_id res chain seq x y z
N MET A 1 -14.27 -43.37 53.77
CA MET A 1 -12.99 -44.06 53.59
C MET A 1 -12.87 -44.43 52.11
N LYS A 2 -11.70 -44.16 51.50
CA LYS A 2 -11.20 -44.47 50.13
C LYS A 2 -11.82 -45.77 49.53
N THR A 3 -12.09 -45.99 48.24
CA THR A 3 -11.30 -45.82 46.99
C THR A 3 -12.23 -46.24 45.81
N LEU A 4 -12.44 -45.45 44.75
CA LEU A 4 -11.96 -45.64 43.36
C LEU A 4 -12.08 -47.08 42.76
N ILE A 5 -12.76 -47.25 41.61
CA ILE A 5 -12.20 -47.78 40.33
C ILE A 5 -13.28 -48.06 39.25
N LEU A 6 -12.99 -47.51 38.06
CA LEU A 6 -13.32 -47.87 36.67
C LEU A 6 -14.77 -48.19 36.24
N THR A 7 -15.30 -47.30 35.39
CA THR A 7 -16.10 -47.71 34.23
C THR A 7 -15.56 -47.01 33.00
N ALA A 8 -15.02 -47.79 32.07
CA ALA A 8 -14.62 -47.35 30.74
C ALA A 8 -15.86 -47.09 29.89
N ALA A 9 -16.01 -45.86 29.40
CA ALA A 9 -16.98 -45.51 28.37
C ALA A 9 -16.22 -45.05 27.12
N VAL A 10 -16.25 -45.93 26.13
CA VAL A 10 -15.82 -45.70 24.76
C VAL A 10 -16.74 -44.65 24.13
N ILE A 11 -16.23 -43.45 23.85
CA ILE A 11 -16.89 -42.48 22.99
C ILE A 11 -16.17 -42.51 21.65
N MET A 12 -16.83 -43.11 20.66
CA MET A 12 -16.42 -43.08 19.25
C MET A 12 -16.64 -41.68 18.70
N THR A 13 -15.56 -40.92 18.52
CA THR A 13 -15.56 -39.70 17.73
C THR A 13 -15.48 -40.06 16.25
N ALA A 14 -16.63 -40.17 15.59
CA ALA A 14 -16.73 -40.13 14.15
C ALA A 14 -16.48 -38.68 13.67
N GLY A 15 -15.20 -38.30 13.61
CA GLY A 15 -14.76 -37.07 12.97
C GLY A 15 -14.80 -37.26 11.46
N CYS A 16 -15.88 -36.79 10.82
CA CYS A 16 -15.94 -36.60 9.38
C CYS A 16 -14.93 -35.52 8.94
N THR A 17 -13.67 -35.89 8.75
CA THR A 17 -12.76 -35.08 7.92
C THR A 17 -13.10 -35.35 6.46
N LYS A 18 -14.10 -34.62 5.94
CA LYS A 18 -14.20 -34.43 4.49
C LYS A 18 -13.01 -33.58 4.07
N THR A 19 -11.90 -34.24 3.74
CA THR A 19 -10.82 -33.62 2.99
C THR A 19 -11.36 -33.40 1.58
N THR A 20 -11.97 -32.23 1.36
CA THR A 20 -12.32 -31.78 0.02
C THR A 20 -11.00 -31.44 -0.67
N VAL A 21 -10.46 -32.40 -1.41
CA VAL A 21 -9.38 -32.13 -2.37
C VAL A 21 -10.01 -31.28 -3.46
N VAL A 22 -9.88 -29.95 -3.33
CA VAL A 22 -10.20 -29.03 -4.42
C VAL A 22 -9.17 -29.32 -5.50
N GLN A 23 -9.58 -30.00 -6.57
CA GLN A 23 -8.78 -30.10 -7.78
C GLN A 23 -8.67 -28.69 -8.38
N SER A 24 -7.63 -27.96 -8.01
CA SER A 24 -7.29 -26.66 -8.60
C SER A 24 -6.76 -26.88 -10.02
N ARG A 25 -7.68 -26.99 -10.97
CA ARG A 25 -7.41 -26.73 -12.39
C ARG A 25 -8.54 -25.89 -12.98
N TYR A 26 -8.87 -24.79 -12.32
CA TYR A 26 -9.39 -23.65 -13.07
C TYR A 26 -8.19 -23.01 -13.75
N ILE A 27 -7.93 -23.43 -14.99
CA ILE A 27 -7.18 -22.59 -15.91
C ILE A 27 -8.15 -21.45 -16.21
N ILE A 28 -7.97 -20.32 -15.52
CA ILE A 28 -8.59 -19.07 -15.92
C ILE A 28 -8.01 -18.81 -17.31
N GLN A 29 -8.79 -19.06 -18.37
CA GLN A 29 -8.48 -18.52 -19.68
C GLN A 29 -8.94 -17.07 -19.63
N PRO A 30 -8.04 -16.09 -19.46
CA PRO A 30 -8.42 -14.69 -19.54
C PRO A 30 -9.09 -14.46 -20.89
N ASP A 31 -10.15 -13.65 -20.89
CA ASP A 31 -10.88 -13.34 -22.12
C ASP A 31 -9.90 -12.74 -23.14
N THR A 32 -9.61 -13.52 -24.17
CA THR A 32 -8.56 -13.28 -25.18
C THR A 32 -8.82 -12.04 -26.05
N GLN A 33 -9.92 -11.32 -25.81
CA GLN A 33 -10.24 -10.06 -26.47
C GLN A 33 -9.71 -8.81 -25.76
N SER A 34 -9.17 -8.94 -24.54
CA SER A 34 -8.54 -7.82 -23.86
C SER A 34 -7.11 -7.61 -24.36
N SER A 35 -6.85 -6.43 -24.93
CA SER A 35 -5.51 -6.00 -25.33
C SER A 35 -4.66 -5.79 -24.09
N GLN A 36 -3.74 -6.72 -23.84
CA GLN A 36 -2.83 -6.68 -22.69
C GLN A 36 -1.58 -5.87 -23.03
N CYS A 37 -1.10 -5.09 -22.06
CA CYS A 37 0.18 -4.40 -22.10
C CYS A 37 1.33 -5.39 -22.25
N ARG A 38 2.21 -5.17 -23.23
CA ARG A 38 3.47 -5.92 -23.36
C ARG A 38 4.55 -5.26 -22.53
N TYR A 39 5.36 -6.10 -21.90
CA TYR A 39 6.47 -5.63 -21.10
C TYR A 39 7.68 -6.53 -21.26
N THR A 40 8.84 -5.96 -21.56
CA THR A 40 10.09 -6.71 -21.64
C THR A 40 10.78 -6.76 -20.28
N TRP A 41 10.87 -7.96 -19.72
CA TRP A 41 11.54 -8.23 -18.45
C TRP A 41 12.99 -7.74 -18.46
N GLN A 42 13.39 -6.97 -17.46
CA GLN A 42 14.74 -6.42 -17.35
C GLN A 42 15.57 -7.14 -16.29
N HIS A 43 16.87 -6.89 -16.29
CA HIS A 43 17.75 -7.40 -15.24
C HIS A 43 17.39 -6.83 -13.87
N GLY A 44 17.23 -7.72 -12.87
CA GLY A 44 16.87 -7.33 -11.50
C GLY A 44 15.38 -7.06 -11.29
N ASP A 45 14.53 -7.35 -12.27
CA ASP A 45 13.08 -7.39 -12.08
C ASP A 45 12.68 -8.64 -11.26
N TYR A 46 11.61 -8.51 -10.50
CA TYR A 46 10.92 -9.58 -9.76
C TYR A 46 9.45 -9.19 -9.57
N TRP A 47 8.57 -10.15 -9.27
CA TRP A 47 7.12 -9.93 -9.31
C TRP A 47 6.64 -8.88 -8.31
N GLU A 48 7.18 -8.87 -7.09
CA GLU A 48 6.87 -7.88 -6.06
C GLU A 48 7.27 -6.47 -6.47
N PHE A 49 8.36 -6.32 -7.24
CA PHE A 49 8.79 -5.03 -7.77
C PHE A 49 7.80 -4.48 -8.80
N LEU A 50 7.34 -5.33 -9.73
CA LEU A 50 6.33 -4.94 -10.72
C LEU A 50 4.99 -4.62 -10.04
N ALA A 51 4.57 -5.44 -9.08
CA ALA A 51 3.30 -5.25 -8.37
C ALA A 51 3.32 -3.94 -7.55
N TRP A 52 4.41 -3.64 -6.87
CA TRP A 52 4.62 -2.34 -6.23
C TRP A 52 4.56 -1.17 -7.21
N ALA A 53 5.32 -1.24 -8.31
CA ALA A 53 5.43 -0.12 -9.24
C ALA A 53 4.12 0.16 -10.00
N LEU A 54 3.46 -0.89 -10.47
CA LEU A 54 2.31 -0.78 -11.38
C LEU A 54 0.97 -0.77 -10.63
N LEU A 55 0.86 -1.52 -9.53
CA LEU A 55 -0.40 -1.71 -8.81
C LEU A 55 -0.40 -1.02 -7.44
N ASP A 56 0.76 -0.53 -6.98
CA ASP A 56 0.93 0.02 -5.63
C ASP A 56 0.46 -0.99 -4.55
N ASP A 57 0.69 -2.29 -4.82
CA ASP A 57 0.25 -3.43 -4.01
C ASP A 57 1.18 -4.65 -4.18
N ILE A 58 2.11 -4.83 -3.23
CA ILE A 58 3.07 -5.96 -3.23
C ILE A 58 2.38 -7.33 -3.13
N PRO A 59 1.38 -7.55 -2.24
CA PRO A 59 0.62 -8.80 -2.17
C PRO A 59 0.04 -9.32 -3.50
N SER A 60 -0.19 -8.44 -4.48
CA SER A 60 -0.65 -8.84 -5.82
C SER A 60 0.43 -9.47 -6.71
N ALA A 61 1.67 -9.60 -6.24
CA ALA A 61 2.78 -10.19 -7.01
C ALA A 61 2.49 -11.59 -7.56
N ASP A 62 1.94 -12.49 -6.73
CA ASP A 62 1.62 -13.86 -7.14
C ASP A 62 0.53 -13.87 -8.22
N VAL A 63 -0.48 -13.00 -8.06
CA VAL A 63 -1.57 -12.84 -9.04
C VAL A 63 -1.01 -12.30 -10.35
N LEU A 64 -0.08 -11.34 -10.28
CA LEU A 64 0.59 -10.79 -11.44
C LEU A 64 1.42 -11.86 -12.19
N ALA A 65 2.17 -12.69 -11.46
CA ALA A 65 2.93 -13.80 -12.05
C ALA A 65 2.00 -14.78 -12.77
N LEU A 66 0.93 -15.22 -12.09
CA LEU A 66 -0.03 -16.19 -12.61
C LEU A 66 -0.78 -15.67 -13.84
N THR A 67 -1.17 -14.39 -13.83
CA THR A 67 -1.83 -13.74 -14.98
C THR A 67 -0.90 -13.56 -16.17
N ALA A 68 0.40 -13.38 -15.94
CA ALA A 68 1.43 -13.37 -16.97
C ALA A 68 1.82 -14.77 -17.48
N GLY A 69 1.26 -15.84 -16.91
CA GLY A 69 1.53 -17.23 -17.31
C GLY A 69 2.76 -17.87 -16.63
N TYR A 70 3.21 -17.32 -15.51
CA TYR A 70 4.34 -17.82 -14.73
C TYR A 70 3.88 -18.32 -13.35
N LEU A 71 4.65 -19.25 -12.76
CA LEU A 71 4.54 -19.54 -11.33
C LEU A 71 5.21 -18.41 -10.54
N PRO A 72 4.71 -18.02 -9.35
CA PRO A 72 5.30 -16.92 -8.56
C PRO A 72 6.79 -17.07 -8.26
N GLU A 73 7.26 -18.30 -8.05
CA GLU A 73 8.67 -18.61 -7.79
C GLU A 73 9.57 -18.61 -9.05
N VAL A 74 8.97 -18.52 -10.25
CA VAL A 74 9.70 -18.55 -11.53
C VAL A 74 9.76 -17.14 -12.12
N LEU A 75 11.00 -16.65 -12.28
CA LEU A 75 11.26 -15.35 -12.91
C LEU A 75 11.54 -15.52 -14.42
N PRO A 76 10.94 -14.69 -15.29
CA PRO A 76 11.32 -14.61 -16.71
C PRO A 76 12.82 -14.27 -16.88
N ALA A 77 13.41 -14.68 -18.00
CA ALA A 77 14.76 -14.25 -18.33
C ALA A 77 14.76 -12.79 -18.78
N PRO A 78 15.83 -11.99 -18.53
CA PRO A 78 15.96 -10.67 -19.12
C PRO A 78 15.81 -10.72 -20.64
N GLY A 79 15.01 -9.81 -21.19
CA GLY A 79 14.62 -9.78 -22.61
C GLY A 79 13.38 -10.60 -22.95
N THR A 80 12.82 -11.39 -22.03
CA THR A 80 11.54 -12.07 -22.23
C THR A 80 10.39 -11.06 -22.20
N GLU A 81 9.54 -11.10 -23.23
CA GLU A 81 8.28 -10.35 -23.25
C GLU A 81 7.23 -11.09 -22.41
N ILE A 82 6.58 -10.38 -21.51
CA ILE A 82 5.45 -10.85 -20.72
C ILE A 82 4.23 -9.97 -20.98
N LEU A 83 3.04 -10.53 -20.72
CA LEU A 83 1.78 -9.80 -20.79
C LEU A 83 1.35 -9.42 -19.38
N ILE A 84 1.11 -8.13 -19.17
CA ILE A 84 0.63 -7.58 -17.91
C ILE A 84 -0.87 -7.34 -18.05
N PRO A 85 -1.70 -7.61 -17.02
CA PRO A 85 -3.15 -7.42 -17.06
C PRO A 85 -3.56 -5.93 -16.98
N LEU A 86 -2.91 -5.08 -17.77
CA LEU A 86 -3.24 -3.67 -18.00
C LEU A 86 -3.66 -3.51 -19.46
N SER A 87 -4.49 -2.51 -19.73
CA SER A 87 -4.91 -2.17 -21.09
C SER A 87 -3.71 -1.72 -21.94
N GLU A 88 -3.68 -2.10 -23.22
CA GLU A 88 -2.59 -1.78 -24.16
C GLU A 88 -2.34 -0.27 -24.33
N ASP A 89 -3.37 0.57 -24.16
CA ASP A 89 -3.22 2.03 -24.18
C ASP A 89 -2.37 2.58 -23.01
N LEU A 90 -2.17 1.78 -21.96
CA LEU A 90 -1.31 2.09 -20.82
C LEU A 90 0.13 1.57 -21.00
N GLU A 91 0.48 0.94 -22.12
CA GLU A 91 1.78 0.28 -22.28
C GLU A 91 2.96 1.23 -22.07
N GLN A 92 2.94 2.39 -22.74
CA GLN A 92 4.01 3.38 -22.57
C GLN A 92 4.05 3.95 -21.14
N ALA A 93 2.89 4.13 -20.51
CA ALA A 93 2.83 4.61 -19.13
C ALA A 93 3.39 3.58 -18.16
N ALA A 94 3.10 2.29 -18.36
CA ALA A 94 3.66 1.19 -17.58
C ALA A 94 5.19 1.09 -17.75
N ILE A 95 5.70 1.23 -18.97
CA ILE A 95 7.15 1.27 -19.24
C ILE A 95 7.80 2.44 -18.49
N ASN A 96 7.25 3.65 -18.62
CA ASN A 96 7.75 4.84 -17.93
C ASN A 96 7.73 4.66 -16.40
N ARG A 97 6.65 4.09 -15.87
CA ARG A 97 6.51 3.76 -14.44
C ARG A 97 7.59 2.79 -13.98
N MET A 98 7.85 1.72 -14.74
CA MET A 98 8.87 0.73 -14.40
C MET A 98 10.29 1.34 -14.43
N ASP A 99 10.57 2.21 -15.39
CA ASP A 99 11.85 2.94 -15.44
C ASP A 99 12.02 3.88 -14.25
N ALA A 100 10.98 4.65 -13.92
CA ALA A 100 10.96 5.49 -12.73
C ALA A 100 11.15 4.65 -11.45
N ALA A 101 10.50 3.49 -11.36
CA ALA A 101 10.58 2.59 -10.22
C ALA A 101 12.00 2.05 -9.97
N ARG A 102 12.77 1.77 -11.03
CA ARG A 102 14.17 1.37 -10.89
C ARG A 102 15.03 2.52 -10.35
N LEU A 103 14.78 3.73 -10.82
CA LEU A 103 15.47 4.93 -10.33
C LEU A 103 15.17 5.16 -8.85
N VAL A 104 13.92 5.01 -8.40
CA VAL A 104 13.53 5.08 -6.98
C VAL A 104 14.22 3.99 -6.15
N ARG A 105 14.29 2.75 -6.64
CA ARG A 105 15.00 1.67 -5.96
C ARG A 105 16.48 2.00 -5.77
N ALA A 106 17.15 2.43 -6.85
CA ALA A 106 18.54 2.85 -6.78
C ALA A 106 18.74 4.07 -5.86
N ALA A 107 17.81 5.04 -5.87
CA ALA A 107 17.84 6.18 -4.96
C ALA A 107 17.75 5.75 -3.49
N THR A 108 16.90 4.76 -3.18
CA THR A 108 16.76 4.20 -1.83
C THR A 108 18.09 3.62 -1.32
N GLU A 109 18.85 2.95 -2.18
CA GLU A 109 20.17 2.40 -1.83
C GLU A 109 21.21 3.49 -1.54
N LEU A 110 21.09 4.65 -2.20
CA LEU A 110 22.00 5.78 -1.99
C LEU A 110 21.63 6.67 -0.81
N ARG A 111 20.38 6.62 -0.29
CA ARG A 111 19.84 7.58 0.68
C ARG A 111 20.78 7.90 1.85
N GLU A 112 21.41 6.87 2.42
CA GLU A 112 22.28 7.00 3.60
C GLU A 112 23.76 7.27 3.28
N THR A 113 24.18 7.11 2.02
CA THR A 113 25.60 7.16 1.62
C THR A 113 25.93 8.27 0.63
N ASP A 114 24.98 8.64 -0.21
CA ASP A 114 25.09 9.69 -1.24
C ASP A 114 23.74 10.38 -1.42
N ARG A 115 23.50 11.41 -0.59
CA ARG A 115 22.24 12.15 -0.58
C ARG A 115 22.00 12.93 -1.89
N ASP A 116 23.06 13.46 -2.51
CA ASP A 116 22.95 14.22 -3.76
C ASP A 116 22.62 13.27 -4.92
N GLY A 117 23.28 12.10 -4.98
CA GLY A 117 22.96 11.05 -5.93
C GLY A 117 21.53 10.52 -5.76
N CYS A 118 21.08 10.32 -4.52
CA CYS A 118 19.70 9.97 -4.19
C CYS A 118 18.70 11.00 -4.76
N MET A 119 18.91 12.29 -4.46
CA MET A 119 18.05 13.38 -4.96
C MET A 119 18.02 13.44 -6.49
N GLN A 120 19.18 13.27 -7.13
CA GLN A 120 19.28 13.29 -8.59
C GLN A 120 18.47 12.13 -9.23
N LEU A 121 18.54 10.93 -8.68
CA LEU A 121 17.79 9.77 -9.18
C LEU A 121 16.27 9.94 -8.98
N LEU A 122 15.83 10.48 -7.84
CA LEU A 122 14.41 10.72 -7.59
C LEU A 122 13.85 11.78 -8.57
N ARG A 123 14.60 12.84 -8.88
CA ARG A 123 14.20 13.82 -9.89
C ARG A 123 14.09 13.23 -11.28
N GLN A 124 15.02 12.35 -11.66
CA GLN A 124 14.91 11.61 -12.93
C GLN A 124 13.68 10.69 -12.93
N ALA A 125 13.34 10.06 -11.80
CA ALA A 125 12.15 9.23 -11.68
C ALA A 125 10.85 10.05 -11.84
N GLU A 126 10.79 11.24 -11.23
CA GLU A 126 9.70 12.21 -11.41
C GLU A 126 9.56 12.64 -12.87
N GLU A 127 10.67 12.94 -13.56
CA GLU A 127 10.65 13.30 -14.98
C GLU A 127 10.16 12.14 -15.87
N LYS A 128 10.47 10.89 -15.51
CA LYS A 128 10.04 9.69 -16.24
C LYS A 128 8.56 9.42 -16.10
N ASP A 129 8.02 9.55 -14.89
CA ASP A 129 6.58 9.46 -14.64
C ASP A 129 6.10 10.58 -13.69
N PRO A 130 5.72 11.74 -14.24
CA PRO A 130 5.21 12.86 -13.44
C PRO A 130 3.88 12.55 -12.74
N SER A 131 3.18 11.48 -13.15
CA SER A 131 1.93 11.06 -12.52
C SER A 131 2.16 10.13 -11.32
N TRP A 132 3.40 9.70 -11.06
CA TRP A 132 3.69 8.83 -9.93
C TRP A 132 4.13 9.63 -8.71
N SER A 133 3.44 9.46 -7.59
CA SER A 133 3.70 10.25 -6.39
C SER A 133 4.88 9.78 -5.55
N VAL A 134 5.39 8.57 -5.77
CA VAL A 134 6.45 8.00 -4.92
C VAL A 134 7.74 8.82 -4.97
N PRO A 135 8.32 9.17 -6.14
CA PRO A 135 9.53 9.98 -6.17
C PRO A 135 9.35 11.35 -5.51
N VAL A 136 8.19 11.97 -5.73
CA VAL A 136 7.82 13.27 -5.15
C VAL A 136 7.70 13.17 -3.62
N ALA A 137 7.07 12.12 -3.10
CA ALA A 137 6.99 11.87 -1.66
C ALA A 137 8.37 11.68 -1.05
N ASP A 138 9.26 10.91 -1.69
CA ASP A 138 10.62 10.69 -1.21
C ASP A 138 11.46 11.98 -1.23
N ILE A 139 11.39 12.77 -2.31
CA ILE A 139 12.02 14.10 -2.39
C ILE A 139 11.52 14.98 -1.24
N THR A 140 10.21 14.97 -0.99
CA THR A 140 9.61 15.76 0.08
C THR A 140 10.16 15.37 1.45
N VAL A 141 10.29 14.08 1.74
CA VAL A 141 10.89 13.62 2.99
C VAL A 141 12.31 14.17 3.15
N LEU A 142 13.13 14.12 2.09
CA LEU A 142 14.49 14.69 2.12
C LEU A 142 14.48 16.21 2.34
N LEU A 143 13.57 16.94 1.69
CA LEU A 143 13.41 18.38 1.89
C LEU A 143 13.00 18.72 3.33
N LEU A 144 12.10 17.94 3.94
CA LEU A 144 11.67 18.12 5.32
C LEU A 144 12.79 17.84 6.31
N GLU A 145 13.60 16.80 6.09
CA GLU A 145 14.81 16.52 6.87
C GLU A 145 15.83 17.68 6.80
N ASP A 146 15.92 18.35 5.65
CA ASP A 146 16.76 19.55 5.45
C ASP A 146 16.14 20.84 6.04
N GLY A 147 14.94 20.77 6.61
CA GLY A 147 14.19 21.94 7.09
C GLY A 147 13.62 22.84 5.99
N LYS A 148 13.58 22.39 4.74
CA LYS A 148 13.05 23.10 3.56
C LYS A 148 11.55 22.87 3.39
N THR A 149 10.77 23.14 4.43
CA THR A 149 9.31 22.86 4.46
C THR A 149 8.55 23.55 3.33
N ASP A 150 8.87 24.80 2.99
CA ASP A 150 8.15 25.53 1.94
C ASP A 150 8.31 24.88 0.57
N GLN A 151 9.53 24.41 0.24
CA GLN A 151 9.79 23.69 -1.02
C GLN A 151 9.08 22.33 -1.06
N ALA A 152 9.03 21.64 0.08
CA ALA A 152 8.29 20.39 0.22
C ALA A 152 6.78 20.60 -0.02
N LEU A 153 6.19 21.67 0.52
CA LEU A 153 4.79 22.01 0.31
C LEU A 153 4.49 22.34 -1.16
N GLU A 154 5.32 23.18 -1.79
CA GLU A 154 5.17 23.53 -3.22
C GLU A 154 5.21 22.29 -4.12
N LEU A 155 6.06 21.31 -3.80
CA LEU A 155 6.18 20.07 -4.57
C LEU A 155 4.97 19.14 -4.39
N LEU A 156 4.39 19.08 -3.19
CA LEU A 156 3.26 18.19 -2.89
C LEU A 156 1.90 18.72 -3.33
N ASP A 157 1.73 20.04 -3.37
CA ASP A 157 0.43 20.68 -3.62
C ASP A 157 -0.27 20.15 -4.90
N PRO A 158 0.40 20.00 -6.05
CA PRO A 158 -0.24 19.46 -7.26
C PRO A 158 -0.71 18.01 -7.12
N MET A 159 -0.20 17.27 -6.13
CA MET A 159 -0.51 15.86 -5.88
C MET A 159 -1.37 15.62 -4.64
N CYS A 160 -1.94 16.67 -4.04
CA CYS A 160 -2.73 16.60 -2.79
C CYS A 160 -3.91 15.62 -2.84
N HIS A 161 -4.45 15.32 -4.03
CA HIS A 161 -5.52 14.35 -4.24
C HIS A 161 -5.07 12.88 -4.13
N LYS A 162 -3.77 12.60 -4.03
CA LYS A 162 -3.22 11.25 -3.88
C LYS A 162 -2.96 10.93 -2.41
N ASN A 163 -3.18 9.67 -2.04
CA ASN A 163 -3.12 9.20 -0.65
C ASN A 163 -1.83 9.58 0.08
N ILE A 164 -0.66 9.28 -0.48
CA ILE A 164 0.64 9.52 0.19
C ILE A 164 0.92 11.04 0.33
N PRO A 165 0.86 11.86 -0.75
CA PRO A 165 0.97 13.31 -0.62
C PRO A 165 0.01 13.93 0.40
N ALA A 166 -1.26 13.54 0.38
CA ALA A 166 -2.26 14.02 1.33
C ALA A 166 -1.89 13.73 2.78
N LEU A 167 -1.40 12.53 3.07
CA LEU A 167 -0.93 12.14 4.40
C LEU A 167 0.26 12.99 4.86
N ILE A 168 1.21 13.27 3.97
CA ILE A 168 2.37 14.10 4.28
C ILE A 168 1.94 15.55 4.53
N LEU A 169 1.13 16.12 3.64
CA LEU A 169 0.57 17.47 3.79
C LEU A 169 -0.20 17.61 5.11
N ALA A 170 -1.06 16.65 5.42
CA ALA A 170 -1.79 16.62 6.67
C ALA A 170 -0.88 16.56 7.89
N GLY A 171 0.20 15.76 7.84
CA GLY A 171 1.20 15.70 8.90
C GLY A 171 2.00 16.99 9.08
N ILE A 172 2.26 17.74 8.01
CA ILE A 172 2.89 19.07 8.07
C ILE A 172 1.93 20.07 8.73
N ASP A 173 0.70 20.16 8.24
CA ASP A 173 -0.32 21.07 8.76
C ASP A 173 -0.61 20.80 10.24
N TRP A 174 -0.74 19.54 10.62
CA TRP A 174 -0.96 19.14 12.01
C TRP A 174 0.14 19.62 12.94
N ARG A 175 1.42 19.43 12.54
CA ARG A 175 2.58 19.89 13.34
C ARG A 175 2.65 21.40 13.46
N ASN A 176 2.14 22.13 12.48
CA ASN A 176 2.07 23.58 12.50
C ASN A 176 0.85 24.13 13.28
N GLY A 177 0.02 23.26 13.86
CA GLY A 177 -1.22 23.65 14.52
C GLY A 177 -2.34 24.03 13.55
N ASN A 178 -2.16 23.82 12.25
CA ASN A 178 -3.17 24.02 11.23
C ASN A 178 -4.09 22.80 11.11
N THR A 179 -4.86 22.56 12.16
CA THR A 179 -5.78 21.41 12.25
C THR A 179 -6.78 21.35 11.10
N GLU A 180 -7.29 22.51 10.66
CA GLU A 180 -8.25 22.59 9.55
C GLU A 180 -7.63 22.17 8.22
N GLY A 181 -6.42 22.65 7.92
CA GLY A 181 -5.66 22.22 6.74
C GLY A 181 -5.38 20.71 6.74
N ALA A 182 -5.01 20.17 7.89
CA ALA A 182 -4.76 18.73 8.03
C ALA A 182 -6.02 17.89 7.72
N LEU A 183 -7.16 18.26 8.29
CA LEU A 183 -8.44 17.59 8.01
C LEU A 183 -8.89 17.75 6.55
N ARG A 184 -8.64 18.90 5.92
CA ARG A 184 -8.93 19.13 4.50
C ARG A 184 -8.15 18.16 3.61
N HIS A 185 -6.84 18.04 3.81
CA HIS A 185 -6.01 17.11 3.03
C HIS A 185 -6.40 15.64 3.24
N LEU A 186 -6.71 15.26 4.48
CA LEU A 186 -7.23 13.91 4.77
C LEU A 186 -8.57 13.66 4.09
N SER A 187 -9.46 14.65 4.05
CA SER A 187 -10.74 14.56 3.34
C SER A 187 -10.56 14.38 1.82
N GLU A 188 -9.55 15.01 1.22
CA GLU A 188 -9.24 14.83 -0.20
C GLU A 188 -8.83 13.38 -0.50
N ALA A 189 -7.97 12.77 0.32
CA ALA A 189 -7.60 11.36 0.18
C ALA A 189 -8.74 10.37 0.48
N MET A 190 -9.64 10.74 1.39
CA MET A 190 -10.85 9.97 1.72
C MET A 190 -11.90 9.98 0.61
N ALA A 191 -11.80 10.86 -0.40
CA ALA A 191 -12.75 10.93 -1.51
C ALA A 191 -12.68 9.72 -2.47
N THR A 192 -11.76 8.79 -2.24
CA THR A 192 -11.64 7.53 -3.00
C THR A 192 -12.64 6.48 -2.50
N ASN A 193 -13.11 5.60 -3.38
CA ASN A 193 -14.08 4.55 -3.00
C ASN A 193 -13.53 3.54 -1.98
N ASN A 194 -12.22 3.40 -1.90
CA ASN A 194 -11.52 2.50 -0.97
C ASN A 194 -10.29 3.22 -0.40
N PRO A 195 -10.46 4.10 0.60
CA PRO A 195 -9.36 4.84 1.19
C PRO A 195 -8.37 3.88 1.86
N ARG A 196 -7.08 4.23 1.78
CA ARG A 196 -6.02 3.42 2.39
C ARG A 196 -6.17 3.35 3.92
N PRO A 197 -5.80 2.22 4.55
CA PRO A 197 -5.82 2.07 6.01
C PRO A 197 -5.13 3.22 6.77
N GLU A 198 -4.03 3.75 6.24
CA GLU A 198 -3.29 4.87 6.80
C GLU A 198 -4.12 6.17 6.80
N VAL A 199 -4.87 6.42 5.74
CA VAL A 199 -5.76 7.59 5.61
C VAL A 199 -6.92 7.48 6.61
N LEU A 200 -7.53 6.30 6.72
CA LEU A 200 -8.58 6.03 7.71
C LEU A 200 -8.05 6.23 9.15
N ALA A 201 -6.86 5.71 9.44
CA ALA A 201 -6.23 5.85 10.74
C ALA A 201 -5.94 7.32 11.08
N ALA A 202 -5.29 8.04 10.17
CA ALA A 202 -4.94 9.45 10.36
C ALA A 202 -6.20 10.32 10.52
N THR A 203 -7.22 10.10 9.68
CA THR A 203 -8.52 10.81 9.76
C THR A 203 -9.22 10.52 11.08
N GLY A 204 -9.30 9.24 11.46
CA GLY A 204 -9.90 8.83 12.73
C GLY A 204 -9.23 9.48 13.94
N ILE A 205 -7.89 9.47 13.98
CA ILE A 205 -7.12 10.10 15.07
C ILE A 205 -7.31 11.62 15.08
N ALA A 206 -7.18 12.28 13.93
CA ALA A 206 -7.33 13.73 13.82
C ALA A 206 -8.71 14.18 14.31
N LEU A 207 -9.78 13.56 13.80
CA LEU A 207 -11.17 13.85 14.22
C LEU A 207 -11.39 13.59 15.72
N ALA A 208 -10.77 12.55 16.26
CA ALA A 208 -10.95 12.22 17.68
C ALA A 208 -10.29 13.27 18.58
N VAL A 209 -9.12 13.78 18.20
CA VAL A 209 -8.41 14.85 18.91
C VAL A 209 -9.13 16.20 18.78
N THR A 210 -9.79 16.46 17.65
CA THR A 210 -10.56 17.71 17.45
C THR A 210 -11.96 17.70 18.04
N GLY A 211 -12.41 16.57 18.59
CA GLY A 211 -13.71 16.44 19.24
C GLY A 211 -14.85 15.97 18.33
N GLU A 212 -14.56 15.65 17.06
CA GLU A 212 -15.50 15.11 16.07
C GLU A 212 -15.73 13.60 16.28
N ARG A 213 -16.18 13.23 17.49
CA ARG A 213 -16.18 11.85 18.01
C ARG A 213 -16.96 10.85 17.15
N GLU A 214 -18.11 11.25 16.61
CA GLU A 214 -18.94 10.37 15.79
C GLU A 214 -18.22 10.02 14.47
N GLN A 215 -17.71 11.03 13.78
CA GLN A 215 -16.96 10.85 12.54
C GLN A 215 -15.68 10.04 12.79
N ALA A 216 -14.97 10.32 13.88
CA ALA A 216 -13.81 9.55 14.31
C ALA A 216 -14.16 8.07 14.51
N GLY A 217 -15.23 7.77 15.25
CA GLY A 217 -15.69 6.41 15.51
C GLY A 217 -16.06 5.63 14.24
N ASN A 218 -16.66 6.30 13.25
CA ASN A 218 -16.97 5.69 11.97
C ASN A 218 -15.71 5.32 11.17
N ASN A 219 -14.74 6.23 11.07
CA ASN A 219 -13.46 5.96 10.39
C ASN A 219 -12.66 4.84 11.08
N ILE A 220 -12.60 4.86 12.42
CA ILE A 220 -11.92 3.83 13.20
C ILE A 220 -12.60 2.47 13.01
N ARG A 221 -13.93 2.40 13.03
CA ARG A 221 -14.67 1.15 12.77
C ARG A 221 -14.34 0.61 11.38
N GLN A 222 -14.40 1.46 10.36
CA GLN A 222 -14.08 1.06 8.99
C GLN A 222 -12.66 0.50 8.87
N LEU A 223 -11.67 1.11 9.55
CA LEU A 223 -10.31 0.59 9.61
C LEU A 223 -10.22 -0.79 10.29
N LEU A 224 -10.95 -0.99 11.39
CA LEU A 224 -10.93 -2.25 12.14
C LEU A 224 -11.63 -3.39 11.38
N GLU A 225 -12.65 -3.06 10.59
CA GLU A 225 -13.39 -3.99 9.73
C GLU A 225 -12.64 -4.32 8.43
N ASN A 226 -11.64 -3.52 8.04
CA ASN A 226 -10.82 -3.77 6.87
C ASN A 226 -9.86 -4.96 7.15
N PRO A 227 -10.00 -6.10 6.45
CA PRO A 227 -9.16 -7.28 6.66
C PRO A 227 -7.70 -7.06 6.28
N ASP A 228 -7.45 -6.17 5.33
CA ASP A 228 -6.12 -5.86 4.78
C ASP A 228 -5.40 -4.78 5.59
N ALA A 229 -6.07 -4.16 6.57
CA ALA A 229 -5.45 -3.16 7.43
C ALA A 229 -4.31 -3.76 8.29
N PRO A 230 -3.10 -3.15 8.27
CA PRO A 230 -2.00 -3.56 9.13
C PRO A 230 -2.42 -3.63 10.60
N SER A 231 -1.96 -4.67 11.30
CA SER A 231 -2.33 -4.91 12.69
C SER A 231 -1.87 -3.77 13.62
N GLU A 232 -0.74 -3.17 13.28
CA GLU A 232 -0.10 -2.06 13.99
C GLU A 232 -0.98 -0.81 13.92
N LEU A 233 -1.57 -0.50 12.77
CA LEU A 233 -2.50 0.61 12.60
C LEU A 233 -3.77 0.40 13.41
N ARG A 234 -4.32 -0.83 13.39
CA ARG A 234 -5.50 -1.20 14.19
C ARG A 234 -5.23 -1.02 15.69
N VAL A 235 -4.07 -1.47 16.17
CA VAL A 235 -3.65 -1.27 17.57
C VAL A 235 -3.45 0.21 17.91
N LEU A 236 -2.85 0.98 17.01
CA LEU A 236 -2.63 2.42 17.17
C LEU A 236 -3.96 3.16 17.39
N VAL A 237 -4.93 2.97 16.49
CA VAL A 237 -6.22 3.67 16.61
C VAL A 237 -7.01 3.24 17.85
N MET A 238 -6.94 1.97 18.25
CA MET A 238 -7.58 1.50 19.47
C MET A 238 -6.99 2.18 20.71
N ARG A 239 -5.67 2.37 20.77
CA ARG A 239 -5.03 3.10 21.87
C ARG A 239 -5.54 4.53 21.96
N TYR A 240 -5.62 5.24 20.85
CA TYR A 240 -6.16 6.61 20.81
C TYR A 240 -7.63 6.65 21.23
N ALA A 241 -8.46 5.73 20.73
CA ALA A 241 -9.87 5.65 21.09
C ALA A 241 -10.08 5.43 22.60
N LEU A 242 -9.27 4.56 23.22
CA LEU A 242 -9.33 4.29 24.66
C LEU A 242 -8.84 5.49 25.50
N MET A 243 -7.74 6.14 25.11
CA MET A 243 -7.24 7.32 25.83
C MET A 243 -8.26 8.47 25.88
N LEU A 244 -9.05 8.64 24.82
CA LEU A 244 -10.09 9.67 24.76
C LEU A 244 -11.35 9.31 25.56
N ALA A 245 -11.56 8.04 25.88
CA ALA A 245 -12.63 7.60 26.77
C ALA A 245 -12.33 7.97 28.23
N ASP A 246 -11.06 7.88 28.64
CA ASP A 246 -10.61 8.13 30.02
C ASP A 246 -10.52 9.61 30.40
N SER A 247 -10.53 10.53 29.42
CA SER A 247 -10.47 11.98 29.66
C SER A 247 -11.84 12.62 30.00
N GLN A 248 -12.84 11.82 30.34
CA GLN A 248 -14.21 12.26 30.68
C GLN A 248 -14.52 12.02 32.16
#